data_AF-A0A4R4IGM2-F1
#
_entry.id   AF-A0A4R4IGM2-F1
#
_cell.length_a   1.000
_cell.length_b   1.000
_cell.length_c   1.000
_cell.angle_alpha   90.00
_cell.angle_beta   90.00
_cell.angle_gamma   90.00
#
_symmetry.space_group_name_H-M   'P 1'
#
loop_
_entity.id
_entity.type
_entity.pdbx_description
1 polymer ?
#
loop_
_entity_poly.entity_id
_entity_poly.type
_entity_poly.pdbx_seq_one_letter_code
_entity_poly.pdbx_strand_id
1 'polypeptide(L)'
;MSAHLQSVEDVIENEIRQGCTQRQIAQSYALALQSNWPTNWERVNTAITARWPNSLERIKKLAWSGKCFKQPTSHGAGVTGE
;
A
#
# COMPACT_ATOMS: atom_id res chain seq x y z
N MET A 1 20.14 16.02 -10.92
CA MET A 1 19.42 15.09 -10.03
C MET A 1 18.44 14.32 -10.90
N SER A 2 18.77 13.10 -11.29
CA SER A 2 17.93 12.28 -12.18
C SER A 2 16.80 11.67 -11.35
N ALA A 3 15.56 12.09 -11.58
CA ALA A 3 14.39 11.40 -11.07
C ALA A 3 14.31 10.04 -11.74
N HIS A 4 14.90 9.01 -11.12
CA HIS A 4 14.72 7.64 -11.56
C HIS A 4 13.23 7.32 -11.48
N LEU A 5 12.62 6.96 -12.61
CA LEU A 5 11.33 6.29 -12.61
C LEU A 5 11.52 5.00 -11.79
N GLN A 6 11.13 5.02 -10.52
CA GLN A 6 11.14 3.82 -9.70
C GLN A 6 9.97 2.96 -10.16
N SER A 7 10.27 1.75 -10.63
CA SER A 7 9.23 0.77 -10.93
C SER A 7 8.44 0.45 -9.65
N VAL A 8 7.18 0.04 -9.81
CA VAL A 8 6.29 -0.29 -8.69
C VAL A 8 6.93 -1.29 -7.73
N GLU A 9 7.66 -2.25 -8.27
CA GLU A 9 8.33 -3.32 -7.53
C GLU A 9 9.37 -2.74 -6.58
N ASP A 10 10.23 -1.85 -7.07
CA ASP A 10 11.26 -1.19 -6.28
C ASP A 10 10.66 -0.29 -5.19
N VAL A 11 9.53 0.37 -5.47
CA VAL A 11 8.80 1.15 -4.46
C VAL A 11 8.30 0.23 -3.34
N ILE A 12 7.56 -0.83 -3.68
CA ILE A 12 6.96 -1.73 -2.68
C ILE A 12 8.04 -2.48 -1.88
N GLU A 13 9.10 -2.94 -2.53
CA GLU A 13 10.23 -3.59 -1.84
C GLU A 13 10.93 -2.62 -0.87
N ASN A 14 11.11 -1.36 -1.28
CA ASN A 14 11.70 -0.34 -0.44
C ASN A 14 10.80 0.01 0.77
N GLU A 15 9.48 0.11 0.58
CA GLU A 15 8.52 0.31 1.67
C GLU A 15 8.55 -0.86 2.68
N ILE A 16 8.61 -2.10 2.19
CA ILE A 16 8.77 -3.29 3.04
C ILE A 16 10.06 -3.21 3.85
N ARG A 17 11.18 -2.83 3.22
CA ARG A 17 12.48 -2.65 3.87
C ARG A 17 12.46 -1.53 4.92
N GLN A 18 11.70 -0.47 4.68
CA GLN A 18 11.50 0.64 5.62
C GLN A 18 10.53 0.30 6.76
N GLY A 19 9.94 -0.90 6.75
CA GLY A 19 9.04 -1.35 7.81
C GLY A 19 7.62 -0.80 7.69
N CYS A 20 7.19 -0.39 6.48
CA CYS A 20 5.81 0.00 6.24
C CYS A 20 4.83 -1.12 6.62
N THR A 21 3.66 -0.72 7.10
CA THR A 21 2.60 -1.65 7.51
C THR A 21 1.94 -2.29 6.29
N GLN A 22 1.30 -3.45 6.49
CA GLN A 22 0.50 -4.12 5.45
C GLN A 22 -0.54 -3.19 4.80
N ARG A 23 -1.06 -2.23 5.57
CA ARG A 23 -2.03 -1.25 5.09
C ARG A 23 -1.39 -0.24 4.13
N GLN A 24 -0.20 0.26 4.45
CA GLN A 24 0.55 1.17 3.58
C GLN A 24 0.96 0.44 2.29
N ILE A 25 1.45 -0.79 2.40
CA ILE A 25 1.73 -1.63 1.21
C ILE A 25 0.47 -1.84 0.36
N ALA A 26 -0.69 -2.05 0.98
CA ALA A 26 -1.95 -2.17 0.26
C ALA A 26 -2.35 -0.88 -0.49
N GLN A 27 -1.95 0.31 -0.01
CA GLN A 27 -2.18 1.57 -0.71
C GLN A 27 -1.32 1.64 -1.98
N SER A 28 -0.02 1.38 -1.85
CA SER A 28 0.92 1.38 -2.98
C SER A 28 0.57 0.29 -4.01
N TYR A 29 0.16 -0.89 -3.54
CA TYR A 29 -0.38 -1.96 -4.39
C TYR A 29 -1.66 -1.50 -5.13
N ALA A 30 -2.57 -0.80 -4.45
CA ALA A 30 -3.80 -0.29 -5.08
C ALA A 30 -3.51 0.77 -6.15
N LEU A 31 -2.54 1.65 -5.92
CA LEU A 31 -2.08 2.62 -6.91
C LEU A 31 -1.47 1.93 -8.12
N ALA A 32 -0.63 0.92 -7.90
CA ALA A 32 -0.06 0.11 -8.96
C ALA A 32 -1.12 -0.59 -9.82
N LEU A 33 -2.21 -1.09 -9.22
CA LEU A 33 -3.31 -1.69 -9.97
C LEU A 33 -4.06 -0.70 -10.87
N GLN A 34 -4.11 0.57 -10.49
CA GLN A 34 -4.74 1.64 -11.28
C GLN A 34 -3.78 2.22 -12.32
N SER A 35 -2.48 1.94 -12.18
CA SER A 35 -1.44 2.38 -13.07
C SER A 35 -1.48 1.60 -14.38
N ASN A 36 -1.29 2.27 -15.52
CA ASN A 36 -1.13 1.60 -16.81
C ASN A 36 0.32 1.11 -17.05
N TRP A 37 1.15 1.11 -16.01
CA TRP A 37 2.55 0.69 -16.09
C TRP A 37 2.69 -0.83 -15.95
N PRO A 38 3.49 -1.49 -16.80
CA PRO A 38 3.76 -2.92 -16.67
C PRO A 38 4.40 -3.19 -15.31
N THR A 39 3.80 -4.10 -14.55
CA THR A 39 4.22 -4.44 -13.18
C THR A 39 4.45 -5.94 -13.09
N ASN A 40 5.63 -6.35 -12.61
CA ASN A 40 5.95 -7.73 -12.27
C ASN A 40 5.32 -8.09 -10.91
N TRP A 41 4.07 -8.55 -10.98
CA TRP A 41 3.30 -8.96 -9.81
C TRP A 41 3.90 -10.16 -9.07
N GLU A 42 4.68 -11.02 -9.74
CA GLU A 42 5.35 -12.15 -9.09
C GLU A 42 6.43 -11.64 -8.12
N ARG A 43 7.25 -10.67 -8.55
CA ARG A 43 8.26 -10.02 -7.70
C ARG A 43 7.60 -9.35 -6.49
N VAL A 44 6.54 -8.57 -6.71
CA VAL A 44 5.78 -7.91 -5.64
C VAL A 44 5.21 -8.92 -4.65
N ASN A 45 4.54 -9.96 -5.15
CA ASN A 45 3.93 -10.99 -4.29
C ASN A 45 4.99 -11.72 -3.47
N THR A 46 6.15 -12.04 -4.07
CA THR A 46 7.28 -12.68 -3.41
C THR A 46 7.85 -11.80 -2.29
N ALA A 47 8.03 -10.50 -2.54
CA ALA A 47 8.49 -9.57 -1.51
C ALA A 47 7.52 -9.48 -0.33
N ILE A 48 6.21 -9.45 -0.61
CA ILE A 48 5.16 -9.43 0.41
C ILE A 48 5.15 -10.71 1.23
N THR A 49 5.21 -11.89 0.60
CA THR A 49 5.17 -13.19 1.31
C THR A 49 6.46 -13.46 2.08
N ALA A 50 7.61 -13.00 1.58
CA ALA A 50 8.88 -13.07 2.30
C ALA A 50 8.82 -12.32 3.64
N ARG A 51 8.12 -11.18 3.68
CA ARG A 51 7.91 -10.42 4.92
C ARG A 51 6.75 -10.95 5.76
N TRP A 52 5.64 -11.31 5.11
CA TRP A 52 4.40 -11.75 5.75
C TRP A 52 3.80 -12.96 5.01
N PRO A 53 4.16 -14.19 5.41
CA PRO A 53 3.81 -15.42 4.67
C PRO A 53 2.32 -15.59 4.37
N ASN A 54 1.45 -15.17 5.30
CA ASN A 54 -0.01 -15.37 5.22
C ASN A 54 -0.80 -14.08 4.94
N SER A 55 -0.14 -12.99 4.55
CA SER A 55 -0.82 -11.67 4.44
C SER A 55 -1.08 -11.19 3.02
N LEU A 56 -0.62 -11.93 2.00
CA LEU A 56 -0.78 -11.55 0.61
C LEU A 56 -2.26 -11.34 0.23
N GLU A 57 -3.12 -12.31 0.57
CA GLU A 57 -4.56 -12.21 0.28
C GLU A 57 -5.22 -11.02 0.99
N ARG A 58 -4.82 -10.77 2.24
CA ARG A 58 -5.33 -9.63 3.01
C ARG A 58 -4.95 -8.30 2.35
N ILE A 59 -3.70 -8.16 1.91
CA ILE A 59 -3.21 -6.96 1.21
C ILE A 59 -3.95 -6.77 -0.11
N LYS A 60 -4.10 -7.82 -0.92
CA LYS A 60 -4.87 -7.77 -2.17
C LYS A 60 -6.33 -7.37 -1.93
N LYS A 61 -7.00 -7.97 -0.94
CA LYS A 61 -8.38 -7.62 -0.56
C LYS A 61 -8.50 -6.16 -0.13
N LEU A 62 -7.55 -5.64 0.64
CA LEU A 62 -7.53 -4.23 1.05
C LEU A 62 -7.29 -3.27 -0.12
N ALA A 63 -6.40 -3.65 -1.05
CA ALA A 63 -6.09 -2.87 -2.23
C ALA A 63 -7.31 -2.77 -3.16
N TRP A 64 -7.91 -3.92 -3.52
CA TRP A 64 -9.10 -3.97 -4.38
C TRP A 64 -10.33 -3.31 -3.75
N SER A 65 -10.53 -3.46 -2.45
CA SER A 65 -11.67 -2.84 -1.78
C SER A 65 -11.53 -1.32 -1.61
N GLY A 66 -10.35 -0.73 -1.83
CA GLY A 66 -10.05 0.68 -1.54
C GLY A 66 -10.07 1.03 -0.04
N LYS A 67 -10.36 0.06 0.84
CA LYS A 67 -10.40 0.26 2.31
C LYS A 67 -9.05 0.65 2.89
N CYS A 68 -7.95 0.38 2.18
CA CYS A 68 -6.62 0.86 2.55
C CYS A 68 -6.55 2.40 2.66
N PHE A 69 -7.38 3.15 1.92
CA PHE A 69 -7.40 4.62 1.93
C PHE A 69 -8.32 5.27 2.99
N LYS A 70 -9.19 4.52 3.68
CA LYS A 70 -10.14 5.12 4.64
C LYS A 70 -9.43 5.80 5.83
N GLN A 71 -9.41 7.13 5.88
CA GLN A 71 -8.87 7.87 7.03
C GLN A 71 -9.56 7.45 8.35
N PRO A 72 -8.88 7.57 9.51
CA PRO A 72 -9.58 7.50 10.79
C PRO A 72 -10.69 8.56 10.77
N THR A 73 -11.92 8.15 11.06
CA THR A 73 -13.03 9.08 11.22
C THR A 73 -12.67 10.07 12.32
N SER A 74 -12.46 11.34 11.96
CA SER A 74 -12.27 12.43 12.91
C SER A 74 -13.43 12.41 13.91
N HIS A 75 -13.18 11.94 15.12
CA HIS A 75 -14.08 12.15 16.25
C HIS A 75 -13.80 13.55 16.81
N GLY A 76 -14.80 14.44 16.72
CA GLY A 76 -15.01 15.53 17.66
C GLY A 76 -14.35 16.87 17.36
N ALA A 77 -15.10 17.77 16.73
CA ALA A 77 -15.13 19.17 17.16
C ALA A 77 -16.57 19.47 17.60
N GLY A 78 -16.97 18.88 18.72
CA GLY A 78 -18.13 19.37 19.47
C GLY A 78 -17.72 20.70 20.09
N VAL A 79 -18.08 21.81 19.44
CA VAL A 79 -18.07 23.13 20.09
C VAL A 79 -19.35 23.21 20.91
N THR A 80 -19.21 22.96 22.21
CA THR A 80 -20.22 23.28 23.22
C THR A 80 -20.40 24.79 23.23
N GLY A 81 -21.65 25.25 23.12
CA GLY A 81 -21.96 26.66 23.18
C GLY A 81 -21.72 27.26 24.55
N GLU A 82 -21.47 28.57 24.55
CA GLU A 82 -21.90 29.56 25.54
C GLU A 82 -22.24 30.85 24.78
#